data_AF-A0A9W6MDJ3-F1
#
_entry.id   AF-A0A9W6MDJ3-F1
#
_cell.length_a   1.000
_cell.length_b   1.000
_cell.length_c   1.000
_cell.angle_alpha   90.00
_cell.angle_beta   90.00
_cell.angle_gamma   90.00
#
_symmetry.space_group_name_H-M   'P 1'
#
loop_
_entity.id
_entity.type
_entity.pdbx_description
1 polymer ?
#
loop_
_entity_poly.entity_id
_entity_poly.type
_entity_poly.pdbx_seq_one_letter_code
_entity_poly.pdbx_strand_id
1 'polypeptide(L)'
;MSTFSHHHHDPVEQAVVQALADVHARGDGLFSQALVIVNDDVTFDDVNGYRTAVNSAGSGGEAYYSLTAREGHGHPRPDHVSEDEARLSQRDSEVATLQDAYDWLDGQGVTLNVSGVRVVLVGNIGPCDGCKARLNYFLGDVVELFGSKVPVVVDSVYDTSQAHRQLPRQGITTVYGYPDATPYTHTASTGTRTRYWLHRNSFTP
;
A
#
# COMPACT_ATOMS: atom_id res chain seq x y z
N MET A 1 16.49 -29.84 -19.16
CA MET A 1 16.79 -29.32 -17.81
C MET A 1 15.47 -28.91 -17.20
N SER A 2 14.92 -29.75 -16.31
CA SER A 2 13.69 -29.45 -15.57
C SER A 2 14.01 -28.45 -14.47
N THR A 3 13.49 -27.22 -14.59
CA THR A 3 13.48 -26.26 -13.49
C THR A 3 12.37 -26.67 -12.53
N PHE A 4 12.76 -27.03 -11.31
CA PHE A 4 11.89 -27.38 -10.21
C PHE A 4 10.86 -26.26 -9.96
N SER A 5 9.59 -26.56 -10.23
CA SER A 5 8.44 -25.77 -9.77
C SER A 5 8.20 -26.12 -8.31
N HIS A 6 8.84 -25.38 -7.39
CA HIS A 6 8.46 -25.45 -5.98
C HIS A 6 7.14 -24.70 -5.81
N HIS A 7 6.03 -25.44 -5.87
CA HIS A 7 4.71 -25.00 -5.42
C HIS A 7 4.67 -24.87 -3.89
N HIS A 8 5.51 -24.00 -3.33
CA HIS A 8 5.24 -23.46 -2.00
C HIS A 8 4.40 -22.21 -2.19
N HIS A 9 3.14 -22.33 -1.78
CA HIS A 9 2.24 -21.20 -1.68
C HIS A 9 2.81 -20.24 -0.62
N ASP A 10 3.44 -19.15 -1.05
CA ASP A 10 3.84 -18.08 -0.15
C ASP A 10 2.57 -17.54 0.54
N PRO A 11 2.44 -17.66 1.88
CA PRO A 11 1.26 -17.18 2.59
C PRO A 11 1.00 -15.70 2.39
N VAL A 12 2.05 -14.90 2.20
CA VAL A 12 1.91 -13.47 1.89
C VAL A 12 1.33 -13.28 0.49
N GLU A 13 1.80 -14.06 -0.50
CA GLU A 13 1.23 -14.03 -1.86
C GLU A 13 -0.26 -14.38 -1.85
N GLN A 14 -0.67 -15.38 -1.06
CA GLN A 14 -2.09 -15.72 -0.91
C GLN A 14 -2.90 -14.58 -0.29
N ALA A 15 -2.38 -13.95 0.77
CA ALA A 15 -3.03 -12.80 1.40
C ALA A 15 -3.17 -11.61 0.44
N VAL A 16 -2.14 -11.35 -0.38
CA VAL A 16 -2.16 -10.32 -1.43
C VAL A 16 -3.22 -10.61 -2.49
N VAL A 17 -3.28 -11.85 -2.98
CA VAL A 17 -4.29 -12.25 -4.00
C VAL A 17 -5.70 -12.13 -3.44
N GLN A 18 -5.91 -12.51 -2.17
CA GLN A 18 -7.21 -12.32 -1.51
C GLN A 18 -7.55 -10.83 -1.37
N ALA A 19 -6.61 -9.98 -0.99
CA ALA A 19 -6.82 -8.53 -0.88
C ALA A 19 -7.17 -7.89 -2.23
N LEU A 20 -6.52 -8.31 -3.31
CA LEU A 20 -6.87 -7.89 -4.67
C LEU A 20 -8.30 -8.30 -5.03
N ALA A 21 -8.69 -9.54 -4.69
CA ALA A 21 -10.06 -10.00 -4.91
C ALA A 21 -11.09 -9.18 -4.10
N ASP A 22 -10.78 -8.87 -2.84
CA ASP A 22 -11.65 -8.09 -1.95
C ASP A 22 -11.83 -6.64 -2.45
N VAL A 23 -10.75 -6.04 -2.96
CA VAL A 23 -10.74 -4.72 -3.58
C VAL A 23 -11.55 -4.72 -4.89
N HIS A 24 -11.40 -5.74 -5.75
CA HIS A 24 -12.18 -5.85 -6.99
C HIS A 24 -13.66 -6.16 -6.78
N ALA A 25 -14.01 -6.88 -5.71
CA ALA A 25 -15.39 -7.18 -5.36
C ALA A 25 -16.24 -5.93 -5.08
N ARG A 26 -15.60 -4.76 -4.86
CA ARG A 26 -16.28 -3.48 -4.68
C ARG A 26 -16.78 -2.84 -5.99
N GLY A 27 -16.34 -3.34 -7.15
CA GLY A 27 -16.77 -2.86 -8.47
C GLY A 27 -15.97 -1.64 -8.95
N ASP A 28 -16.65 -0.75 -9.68
CA ASP A 28 -16.03 0.42 -10.29
C ASP A 28 -15.70 1.50 -9.24
N GLY A 29 -14.47 2.02 -9.25
CA GLY A 29 -14.03 3.07 -8.33
C GLY A 29 -12.54 2.99 -8.02
N LEU A 30 -12.08 3.79 -7.06
CA LEU A 30 -10.76 3.63 -6.44
C LEU A 30 -10.96 2.97 -5.08
N PHE A 31 -10.31 1.84 -4.87
CA PHE A 31 -10.41 1.08 -3.64
C PHE A 31 -9.04 0.60 -3.18
N SER A 32 -8.82 0.64 -1.87
CA SER A 32 -7.55 0.27 -1.25
C SER A 32 -7.74 -0.52 0.04
N GLN A 33 -6.80 -1.41 0.31
CA GLN A 33 -6.69 -2.17 1.56
C GLN A 33 -5.21 -2.27 1.94
N ALA A 34 -4.88 -2.22 3.24
CA ALA A 34 -3.55 -2.52 3.73
C ALA A 34 -3.52 -3.83 4.51
N LEU A 35 -2.43 -4.57 4.32
CA LEU A 35 -2.07 -5.75 5.08
C LEU A 35 -0.82 -5.40 5.91
N VAL A 36 -0.97 -5.32 7.22
CA VAL A 36 0.14 -5.15 8.16
C VAL A 36 0.54 -6.53 8.66
N ILE A 37 1.75 -6.95 8.31
CA ILE A 37 2.34 -8.25 8.60
C ILE A 37 3.53 -8.00 9.53
N VAL A 38 3.46 -8.54 10.75
CA VAL A 38 4.53 -8.44 11.74
C VAL A 38 5.20 -9.82 11.84
N ASN A 39 6.53 -9.86 11.83
CA ASN A 39 7.31 -11.12 11.95
C ASN A 39 6.92 -12.20 10.92
N ASP A 40 6.55 -11.78 9.71
CA ASP A 40 6.06 -12.66 8.63
C ASP A 40 4.77 -13.45 8.97
N ASP A 41 4.02 -13.01 9.99
CA ASP A 41 2.74 -13.60 10.38
C ASP A 41 1.56 -13.00 9.59
N VAL A 42 0.82 -13.86 8.89
CA VAL A 42 -0.34 -13.50 8.03
C VAL A 42 -1.68 -13.92 8.63
N THR A 43 -1.76 -14.14 9.94
CA THR A 43 -3.00 -14.51 10.64
C THR A 43 -4.02 -13.37 10.73
N PHE A 44 -3.56 -12.11 10.80
CA PHE A 44 -4.40 -10.90 10.91
C PHE A 44 -5.43 -10.97 12.06
N ASP A 45 -4.98 -11.27 13.27
CA ASP A 45 -5.81 -11.48 14.47
C ASP A 45 -5.78 -10.30 15.47
N ASP A 46 -5.46 -9.09 14.99
CA ASP A 46 -5.26 -7.85 15.77
C ASP A 46 -4.10 -7.87 16.78
N VAL A 47 -3.45 -9.02 16.98
CA VAL A 47 -2.28 -9.18 17.86
C VAL A 47 -1.00 -9.33 17.05
N ASN A 48 -1.03 -10.15 15.99
CA ASN A 48 0.15 -10.51 15.20
C ASN A 48 0.18 -9.80 13.84
N GLY A 49 -0.92 -9.16 13.45
CA GLY A 49 -1.04 -8.43 12.20
C GLY A 49 -2.41 -7.78 12.08
N TYR A 50 -2.56 -6.95 11.06
CA TYR A 50 -3.79 -6.20 10.84
C TYR A 50 -4.16 -6.11 9.37
N ARG A 51 -5.47 -6.12 9.13
CA ARG A 51 -6.04 -6.00 7.80
C ARG A 51 -7.09 -4.91 7.83
N THR A 52 -6.84 -3.82 7.12
CA THR A 52 -7.79 -2.71 7.09
C THR A 52 -9.09 -3.15 6.41
N ALA A 53 -10.16 -2.38 6.66
CA ALA A 53 -11.31 -2.40 5.75
C ALA A 53 -10.88 -2.01 4.32
N VAL A 54 -11.71 -2.36 3.34
CA VAL A 54 -11.54 -1.84 1.97
C VAL A 54 -12.13 -0.44 1.92
N ASN A 55 -11.27 0.56 1.77
CA ASN A 55 -11.63 1.97 1.72
C ASN A 55 -11.86 2.41 0.27
N SER A 56 -12.81 3.33 0.05
CA SER A 56 -13.17 3.84 -1.28
C SER A 56 -12.71 5.28 -1.50
N ALA A 57 -12.72 5.76 -2.74
CA ALA A 57 -12.59 7.19 -3.03
C ALA A 57 -13.52 8.02 -2.14
N GLY A 58 -13.03 9.14 -1.61
CA GLY A 58 -13.74 10.02 -0.69
C GLY A 58 -13.64 9.62 0.79
N SER A 59 -13.04 8.47 1.12
CA SER A 59 -12.77 8.06 2.51
C SER A 59 -11.60 8.81 3.14
N GLY A 60 -10.68 9.35 2.33
CA GLY A 60 -9.63 10.25 2.79
C GLY A 60 -10.18 11.59 3.31
N GLY A 61 -9.30 12.55 3.53
CA GLY A 61 -9.66 13.87 4.06
C GLY A 61 -8.45 14.66 4.52
N GLU A 62 -8.60 15.41 5.59
CA GLU A 62 -7.53 16.14 6.28
C GLU A 62 -6.70 15.21 7.21
N ALA A 63 -6.65 13.91 6.88
CA ALA A 63 -5.90 12.92 7.63
C ALA A 63 -4.38 13.16 7.57
N TYR A 64 -3.64 12.47 8.42
CA TYR A 64 -2.18 12.59 8.56
C TYR A 64 -1.45 12.34 7.23
N TYR A 65 -1.96 11.42 6.41
CA TYR A 65 -1.39 11.13 5.09
C TYR A 65 -1.88 12.05 3.95
N SER A 66 -2.58 13.14 4.25
CA SER A 66 -2.83 14.18 3.24
C SER A 66 -1.52 14.90 2.87
N LEU A 67 -1.42 15.41 1.63
CA LEU A 67 -0.27 16.20 1.15
C LEU A 67 -0.54 17.71 1.20
N THR A 68 -1.57 18.10 1.94
CA THR A 68 -2.12 19.46 1.99
C THR A 68 -1.85 20.10 3.33
N ALA A 69 -0.68 19.82 3.92
CA ALA A 69 -0.30 20.24 5.27
C ALA A 69 -0.85 21.63 5.64
N ARG A 70 -1.84 21.66 6.54
CA ARG A 70 -2.40 22.88 7.11
C ARG A 70 -2.34 22.74 8.62
N GLU A 71 -1.73 23.74 9.26
CA GLU A 71 -1.76 23.89 10.73
C GLU A 71 -1.25 22.66 11.52
N GLY A 72 -0.32 21.89 10.95
CA GLY A 72 0.27 20.71 11.61
C GLY A 72 -0.45 19.39 11.35
N HIS A 73 -1.50 19.38 10.51
CA HIS A 73 -2.15 18.17 10.03
C HIS A 73 -1.71 17.87 8.59
N GLY A 74 -1.18 16.67 8.32
CA GLY A 74 -0.72 16.26 6.99
C GLY A 74 0.80 16.28 6.79
N HIS A 75 1.28 15.64 5.72
CA HIS A 75 2.68 15.73 5.28
C HIS A 75 2.90 16.90 4.31
N PRO A 76 4.14 17.44 4.26
CA PRO A 76 4.50 18.46 3.29
C PRO A 76 4.37 17.93 1.86
N ARG A 77 3.85 18.79 0.96
CA ARG A 77 3.80 18.50 -0.47
C ARG A 77 5.23 18.47 -1.05
N PRO A 78 5.66 17.38 -1.71
CA PRO A 78 6.91 17.37 -2.45
C PRO A 78 6.85 18.28 -3.68
N ASP A 79 7.99 18.84 -4.10
CA ASP A 79 8.07 19.77 -5.25
C ASP A 79 7.57 19.16 -6.58
N HIS A 80 7.70 17.85 -6.75
CA HIS A 80 7.26 17.15 -7.95
C HIS A 80 5.75 16.86 -7.99
N VAL A 81 5.04 17.05 -6.87
CA VAL A 81 3.58 16.91 -6.80
C VAL A 81 2.97 18.30 -6.90
N SER A 82 2.13 18.54 -7.91
CA SER A 82 1.45 19.83 -8.05
C SER A 82 0.47 20.10 -6.89
N GLU A 83 0.16 21.38 -6.61
CA GLU A 83 -0.82 21.75 -5.58
C GLU A 83 -2.21 21.18 -5.87
N ASP A 84 -2.61 21.20 -7.14
CA ASP A 84 -3.88 20.64 -7.59
C ASP A 84 -3.92 19.12 -7.38
N GLU A 85 -2.82 18.41 -7.65
CA GLU A 85 -2.73 16.96 -7.39
C GLU A 85 -2.78 16.65 -5.90
N ALA A 86 -2.06 17.41 -5.07
CA ALA A 86 -2.09 17.26 -3.62
C ALA A 86 -3.52 17.43 -3.07
N ARG A 87 -4.23 18.47 -3.53
CA ARG A 87 -5.62 18.74 -3.14
C ARG A 87 -6.59 17.70 -3.65
N LEU A 88 -6.41 17.20 -4.88
CA LEU A 88 -7.30 16.18 -5.45
C LEU A 88 -7.11 14.83 -4.76
N SER A 89 -5.86 14.45 -4.52
CA SER A 89 -5.49 13.14 -3.97
C SER A 89 -5.71 13.00 -2.46
N GLN A 90 -6.00 14.09 -1.74
CA GLN A 90 -6.37 13.99 -0.31
C GLN A 90 -7.60 13.11 -0.06
N ARG A 91 -8.45 12.93 -1.08
CA ARG A 91 -9.65 12.09 -1.05
C ARG A 91 -9.41 10.67 -1.57
N ASP A 92 -8.18 10.29 -1.85
CA ASP A 92 -7.87 8.93 -2.28
C ASP A 92 -8.11 7.92 -1.16
N SER A 93 -8.56 6.72 -1.53
CA SER A 93 -8.78 5.62 -0.59
C SER A 93 -7.53 5.28 0.21
N GLU A 94 -6.36 5.41 -0.42
CA GLU A 94 -5.06 5.14 0.17
C GLU A 94 -4.77 6.05 1.37
N VAL A 95 -5.31 7.28 1.40
CA VAL A 95 -5.11 8.18 2.54
C VAL A 95 -5.72 7.60 3.82
N ALA A 96 -6.97 7.13 3.75
CA ALA A 96 -7.63 6.48 4.88
C ALA A 96 -6.98 5.13 5.21
N THR A 97 -6.67 4.32 4.19
CA THR A 97 -6.03 3.02 4.38
C THR A 97 -4.66 3.12 5.07
N LEU A 98 -3.83 4.10 4.70
CA LEU A 98 -2.54 4.32 5.35
C LEU A 98 -2.73 4.86 6.78
N GLN A 99 -3.72 5.73 7.01
CA GLN A 99 -4.06 6.17 8.37
C GLN A 99 -4.45 5.00 9.26
N ASP A 100 -5.39 4.16 8.82
CA ASP A 100 -5.86 3.00 9.58
C ASP A 100 -4.71 2.04 9.93
N ALA A 101 -3.82 1.78 8.97
CA ALA A 101 -2.65 0.92 9.17
C ALA A 101 -1.65 1.52 10.17
N TYR A 102 -1.42 2.83 10.08
CA TYR A 102 -0.52 3.54 10.99
C TYR A 102 -1.09 3.60 12.40
N ASP A 103 -2.37 3.94 12.56
CA ASP A 103 -3.03 4.01 13.86
C ASP A 103 -3.02 2.67 14.58
N TRP A 104 -3.18 1.56 13.82
CA TRP A 104 -3.01 0.23 14.39
C TRP A 104 -1.56 0.02 14.86
N LEU A 105 -0.56 0.29 14.02
CA LEU A 105 0.85 0.12 14.39
C LEU A 105 1.24 0.95 15.62
N ASP A 106 0.85 2.22 15.67
CA ASP A 106 1.10 3.13 16.78
C ASP A 106 0.38 2.66 18.06
N GLY A 107 -0.88 2.21 17.92
CA GLY A 107 -1.68 1.68 19.02
C GLY A 107 -1.10 0.41 19.66
N GLN A 108 -0.33 -0.40 18.93
CA GLN A 108 0.38 -1.55 19.50
C GLN A 108 1.58 -1.13 20.39
N GLY A 109 2.09 0.10 20.22
CA GLY A 109 3.17 0.69 21.03
C GLY A 109 4.43 -0.17 21.14
N VAL A 110 5.09 -0.12 22.31
CA VAL A 110 6.31 -0.90 22.62
C VAL A 110 6.05 -2.39 22.90
N THR A 111 4.82 -2.88 22.74
CA THR A 111 4.44 -4.24 23.20
C THR A 111 4.71 -5.33 22.16
N LEU A 112 4.85 -4.96 20.88
CA LEU A 112 5.21 -5.93 19.85
C LEU A 112 6.69 -6.31 19.96
N ASN A 113 6.95 -7.60 20.15
CA ASN A 113 8.28 -8.16 19.95
C ASN A 113 8.52 -8.30 18.44
N VAL A 114 8.97 -7.22 17.81
CA VAL A 114 9.12 -7.12 16.35
C VAL A 114 10.52 -7.49 15.92
N SER A 115 10.64 -8.44 14.98
CA SER A 115 11.83 -8.71 14.18
C SER A 115 11.76 -8.08 12.79
N GLY A 116 10.57 -7.69 12.33
CA GLY A 116 10.34 -6.95 11.09
C GLY A 116 8.88 -6.59 10.86
N VAL A 117 8.65 -5.51 10.11
CA VAL A 117 7.30 -5.08 9.70
C VAL A 117 7.22 -5.02 8.19
N ARG A 118 6.16 -5.60 7.64
CA ARG A 118 5.81 -5.49 6.23
C ARG A 118 4.39 -4.97 6.11
N VAL A 119 4.22 -3.82 5.46
CA VAL A 119 2.91 -3.28 5.10
C VAL A 119 2.73 -3.43 3.60
N VAL A 120 1.63 -4.05 3.18
CA VAL A 120 1.27 -4.17 1.76
C VAL A 120 0.04 -3.32 1.49
N LEU A 121 0.21 -2.20 0.80
CA LEU A 121 -0.90 -1.41 0.27
C LEU A 121 -1.37 -2.02 -1.05
N VAL A 122 -2.59 -2.53 -1.06
CA VAL A 122 -3.24 -3.16 -2.21
C VAL A 122 -4.29 -2.22 -2.78
N GLY A 123 -4.18 -1.89 -4.07
CA GLY A 123 -5.14 -1.06 -4.79
C GLY A 123 -5.58 -1.66 -6.12
N ASN A 124 -6.78 -1.32 -6.60
CA ASN A 124 -7.23 -1.68 -7.95
C ASN A 124 -6.63 -0.77 -9.04
N ILE A 125 -6.00 0.34 -8.65
CA ILE A 125 -5.32 1.27 -9.54
C ILE A 125 -3.92 1.53 -8.97
N GLY A 126 -2.92 1.69 -9.84
CA GLY A 126 -1.57 2.04 -9.40
C GLY A 126 -1.53 3.41 -8.72
N PRO A 127 -0.57 3.68 -7.83
CA PRO A 127 -0.50 4.97 -7.15
C PRO A 127 -0.21 6.10 -8.15
N CYS A 128 -0.91 7.23 -8.00
CA CYS A 128 -0.53 8.49 -8.67
C CYS A 128 0.71 9.10 -7.99
N ASP A 129 1.30 10.16 -8.55
CA ASP A 129 2.53 10.75 -8.01
C ASP A 129 2.36 11.21 -6.55
N GLY A 130 1.22 11.80 -6.20
CA GLY A 130 0.88 12.08 -4.80
C GLY A 130 0.83 10.83 -3.91
N CYS A 131 0.36 9.71 -4.41
CA CYS A 131 0.25 8.47 -3.63
C CYS A 131 1.61 7.79 -3.43
N LYS A 132 2.52 7.90 -4.40
CA LYS A 132 3.91 7.46 -4.26
C LYS A 132 4.62 8.22 -3.15
N ALA A 133 4.42 9.55 -3.10
CA ALA A 133 4.96 10.38 -2.04
C ALA A 133 4.47 9.95 -0.65
N ARG A 134 3.17 9.64 -0.50
CA ARG A 134 2.60 9.15 0.76
C ARG A 134 3.19 7.83 1.22
N LEU A 135 3.42 6.90 0.29
CA LEU A 135 4.05 5.61 0.60
C LEU A 135 5.48 5.79 1.14
N ASN A 136 6.21 6.80 0.65
CA ASN A 136 7.53 7.13 1.18
C ASN A 136 7.46 7.76 2.58
N TYR A 137 6.49 8.64 2.83
CA TYR A 137 6.25 9.19 4.16
C TYR A 137 5.86 8.10 5.16
N PHE A 138 4.88 7.27 4.80
CA PHE A 138 4.45 6.12 5.60
C PHE A 138 5.62 5.20 5.97
N LEU A 139 6.53 4.89 5.03
CA LEU A 139 7.75 4.13 5.35
C LEU A 139 8.59 4.85 6.42
N GLY A 140 8.82 6.16 6.26
CA GLY A 140 9.57 6.97 7.22
C GLY A 140 8.94 6.95 8.61
N ASP A 141 7.63 7.15 8.69
CA ASP A 141 6.90 7.20 9.96
C ASP A 141 6.91 5.85 10.68
N VAL A 142 6.75 4.74 9.94
CA VAL A 142 6.88 3.39 10.52
C VAL A 142 8.31 3.11 10.97
N VAL A 143 9.33 3.55 10.22
CA VAL A 143 10.73 3.42 10.65
C VAL A 143 11.00 4.21 11.93
N GLU A 144 10.44 5.41 12.05
CA GLU A 144 10.54 6.24 13.25
C GLU A 144 9.84 5.57 14.44
N LEU A 145 8.63 5.03 14.24
CA LEU A 145 7.86 4.32 15.26
C LEU A 145 8.66 3.18 15.90
N PHE A 146 9.40 2.41 15.10
CA PHE A 146 10.26 1.32 15.59
C PHE A 146 11.72 1.75 15.86
N GLY A 147 12.01 3.05 15.83
CA GLY A 147 13.31 3.63 16.14
C GLY A 147 14.46 3.11 15.28
N SER A 148 14.18 2.77 14.01
CA SER A 148 15.17 2.22 13.06
C SER A 148 15.85 0.92 13.51
N LYS A 149 15.24 0.15 14.42
CA LYS A 149 15.85 -1.09 14.99
C LYS A 149 15.50 -2.35 14.22
N VAL A 150 14.43 -2.32 13.42
CA VAL A 150 13.89 -3.47 12.70
C VAL A 150 13.78 -3.13 11.21
N PRO A 151 13.90 -4.12 10.31
CA PRO A 151 13.57 -3.93 8.91
C PRO A 151 12.10 -3.55 8.75
N VAL A 152 11.84 -2.58 7.87
CA VAL A 152 10.49 -2.15 7.50
C VAL A 152 10.37 -2.24 5.99
N VAL A 153 9.30 -2.88 5.51
CA VAL A 153 8.98 -3.01 4.09
C VAL A 153 7.59 -2.42 3.86
N VAL A 154 7.48 -1.53 2.88
CA VAL A 154 6.20 -0.99 2.39
C VAL A 154 6.08 -1.38 0.92
N ASP A 155 5.23 -2.36 0.66
CA ASP A 155 4.93 -2.85 -0.67
C ASP A 155 3.69 -2.13 -1.23
N SER A 156 3.75 -1.69 -2.48
CA SER A 156 2.60 -1.23 -3.25
C SER A 156 2.23 -2.29 -4.28
N VAL A 157 1.03 -2.86 -4.13
CA VAL A 157 0.48 -3.87 -5.02
C VAL A 157 -0.74 -3.33 -5.75
N TYR A 158 -0.76 -3.46 -7.07
CA TYR A 158 -1.89 -3.01 -7.86
C TYR A 158 -2.11 -3.82 -9.13
N ASP A 159 -3.38 -4.04 -9.45
CA ASP A 159 -3.80 -4.69 -10.70
C ASP A 159 -4.10 -3.62 -11.74
N THR A 160 -3.13 -3.26 -12.59
CA THR A 160 -3.51 -2.49 -13.77
C THR A 160 -2.71 -2.85 -15.01
N SER A 161 -3.41 -2.82 -16.14
CA SER A 161 -2.85 -2.60 -17.48
C SER A 161 -2.37 -1.15 -17.70
N GLN A 162 -2.58 -0.28 -16.71
CA GLN A 162 -2.32 1.16 -16.72
C GLN A 162 -1.03 1.56 -16.00
N ALA A 163 -0.25 0.59 -15.51
CA ALA A 163 1.08 0.84 -14.99
C ALA A 163 1.89 1.64 -16.04
N HIS A 164 2.54 2.70 -15.58
CA HIS A 164 3.35 3.61 -16.39
C HIS A 164 2.58 4.45 -17.41
N ARG A 165 1.25 4.53 -17.30
CA ARG A 165 0.46 5.41 -18.16
C ARG A 165 0.31 6.78 -17.50
N GLN A 166 0.64 7.80 -18.28
CA GLN A 166 0.29 9.17 -17.96
C GLN A 166 -1.18 9.36 -18.33
N LEU A 167 -2.03 9.58 -17.33
CA LEU A 167 -3.46 9.76 -17.53
C LEU A 167 -3.91 11.09 -16.93
N PRO A 168 -4.78 11.85 -17.63
CA PRO A 168 -5.36 13.04 -17.05
C PRO A 168 -6.35 12.62 -15.95
N ARG A 169 -6.08 13.05 -14.73
CA ARG A 169 -6.97 12.93 -13.58
C ARG A 169 -7.60 14.29 -13.34
N GLN A 170 -8.85 14.46 -13.80
CA GLN A 170 -9.58 15.73 -13.72
C GLN A 170 -8.79 16.95 -14.27
N GLY A 171 -8.06 16.75 -15.36
CA GLY A 171 -7.26 17.79 -16.01
C GLY A 171 -5.83 17.92 -15.48
N ILE A 172 -5.46 17.17 -14.43
CA ILE A 172 -4.09 17.11 -13.90
C ILE A 172 -3.39 15.90 -14.48
N THR A 173 -2.20 16.10 -15.01
CA THR A 173 -1.40 15.01 -15.57
C THR A 173 -0.61 14.32 -14.46
N THR A 174 -0.85 13.03 -14.25
CA THR A 174 -0.11 12.20 -13.27
C THR A 174 0.27 10.85 -13.89
N VAL A 175 1.35 10.25 -13.41
CA VAL A 175 1.80 8.91 -13.86
C VAL A 175 1.33 7.85 -12.89
N TYR A 176 0.51 6.92 -13.36
CA TYR A 176 -0.01 5.83 -12.53
C TYR A 176 0.98 4.66 -12.44
N GLY A 177 1.24 4.18 -11.22
CA GLY A 177 2.17 3.09 -10.96
C GLY A 177 3.64 3.50 -11.02
N TYR A 178 4.53 2.57 -10.67
CA TYR A 178 5.97 2.79 -10.62
C TYR A 178 6.68 2.24 -11.85
N PRO A 179 7.62 2.97 -12.49
CA PRO A 179 8.42 2.54 -13.66
C PRO A 179 9.20 1.24 -13.45
N ASP A 180 9.56 0.94 -12.21
CA ASP A 180 10.40 -0.18 -11.79
C ASP A 180 9.60 -1.28 -11.05
N ALA A 181 8.26 -1.21 -11.05
CA ALA A 181 7.44 -2.27 -10.46
C ALA A 181 7.68 -3.61 -11.16
N THR A 182 7.74 -4.68 -10.38
CA THR A 182 7.91 -6.04 -10.87
C THR A 182 6.53 -6.68 -11.14
N PRO A 183 6.29 -7.26 -12.33
CA PRO A 183 5.05 -7.96 -12.61
C PRO A 183 5.05 -9.37 -11.99
N TYR A 184 3.94 -9.74 -11.35
CA TYR A 184 3.72 -11.05 -10.76
C TYR A 184 2.52 -11.75 -11.41
N THR A 185 2.54 -13.09 -11.39
CA THR A 185 1.40 -13.90 -11.79
C THR A 185 1.21 -15.05 -10.81
N HIS A 186 0.14 -14.97 -10.02
CA HIS A 186 -0.32 -16.06 -9.18
C HIS A 186 -1.23 -17.00 -9.99
N THR A 187 -1.07 -18.30 -9.82
CA THR A 187 -1.99 -19.30 -10.39
C THR A 187 -2.56 -20.15 -9.25
N ALA A 188 -3.85 -19.97 -8.98
CA ALA A 188 -4.56 -20.75 -7.97
C ALA A 188 -4.63 -22.23 -8.37
N SER A 189 -4.89 -23.11 -7.40
CA SER A 189 -5.10 -24.55 -7.64
C SER A 189 -6.26 -24.84 -8.61
N THR A 190 -7.21 -23.91 -8.72
CA THR A 190 -8.34 -23.95 -9.68
C THR A 190 -7.94 -23.56 -11.10
N GLY A 191 -6.69 -23.16 -11.34
CA GLY A 191 -6.19 -22.65 -12.61
C GLY A 191 -6.47 -21.16 -12.85
N THR A 192 -7.16 -20.48 -11.93
CA THR A 192 -7.41 -19.04 -12.01
C THR A 192 -6.09 -18.28 -11.90
N ARG A 193 -5.85 -17.35 -12.82
CA ARG A 193 -4.62 -16.53 -12.86
C ARG A 193 -4.91 -15.11 -12.40
N THR A 194 -4.21 -14.67 -11.37
CA THR A 194 -4.22 -13.28 -10.90
C THR A 194 -2.89 -12.62 -11.28
N ARG A 195 -2.95 -11.44 -11.90
CA ARG A 195 -1.76 -10.66 -12.25
C ARG A 195 -1.78 -9.36 -11.46
N TYR A 196 -0.61 -8.91 -11.04
CA TYR A 196 -0.45 -7.64 -10.34
C TYR A 196 0.97 -7.13 -10.51
N TRP A 197 1.15 -5.84 -10.24
CA TRP A 197 2.45 -5.19 -10.12
C TRP A 197 2.80 -5.05 -8.64
N LEU A 198 4.07 -5.22 -8.32
CA LEU A 198 4.63 -5.02 -6.99
C LEU A 198 5.77 -4.00 -7.08
N HIS A 199 5.68 -2.92 -6.32
CA HIS A 199 6.81 -2.04 -6.04
C HIS A 199 7.12 -2.11 -4.55
N ARG A 200 8.41 -2.12 -4.21
CA ARG A 200 8.89 -2.29 -2.82
C ARG A 200 9.72 -1.09 -2.40
N ASN A 201 9.27 -0.44 -1.34
CA ASN A 201 10.08 0.47 -0.54
C ASN A 201 10.52 -0.24 0.72
N SER A 202 11.78 -0.10 1.12
CA SER A 202 12.28 -0.79 2.31
C SER A 202 13.34 0.00 3.05
N PHE A 203 13.35 -0.17 4.36
CA PHE A 203 14.40 0.23 5.26
C PHE A 203 15.03 -1.03 5.89
N THR A 204 16.35 -1.03 6.02
CA THR A 204 17.09 -2.05 6.75
C THR A 204 18.07 -1.32 7.68
N PRO A 205 18.09 -1.64 8.99
CA PRO A 205 18.98 -1.02 9.98
C PRO A 205 20.48 -1.10 9.64
#